data_AF-A0A926IRZ7-F1
#
_entry.id   AF-A0A926IRZ7-F1
#
_cell.length_a   1.000
_cell.length_b   1.000
_cell.length_c   1.000
_cell.angle_alpha   90.00
_cell.angle_beta   90.00
_cell.angle_gamma   90.00
#
_symmetry.space_group_name_H-M   'P 1'
#
loop_
_entity.id
_entity.type
_entity.pdbx_description
1 polymer ?
#
loop_
_entity_poly.entity_id
_entity_poly.type
_entity_poly.pdbx_seq_one_letter_code
_entity_poly.pdbx_strand_id
1 'polypeptide(L)' 'MNRGFCILDETKLCDDCGECDKCDLDSTKICDNCGKCIEFTDSYAEIKIDKIITDKDK' A
#
# COMPACT_ATOMS: atom_id res chain seq x y z
N MET A 1 6.86 -8.44 4.91
CA MET A 1 6.12 -7.70 5.95
C MET A 1 5.93 -8.61 7.15
N ASN A 2 5.96 -8.12 8.38
CA ASN A 2 5.50 -8.92 9.51
C ASN A 2 4.71 -8.04 10.48
N ARG A 3 3.40 -7.99 10.26
CA ARG A 3 2.38 -7.52 11.19
C ARG A 3 1.46 -8.72 11.33
N GLY A 4 1.21 -9.21 12.53
CA GLY A 4 0.65 -10.55 12.77
C GLY A 4 -0.65 -10.88 12.00
N PHE A 5 -1.38 -9.88 11.53
CA PHE A 5 -2.62 -10.01 10.77
C PHE A 5 -2.43 -9.67 9.28
N CYS A 6 -3.25 -10.29 8.43
CA CYS A 6 -3.27 -10.06 7.00
C CYS A 6 -3.72 -8.63 6.68
N ILE A 7 -3.03 -7.98 5.73
CA ILE A 7 -3.38 -6.61 5.33
C ILE A 7 -4.68 -6.52 4.53
N LEU A 8 -5.09 -7.62 3.87
CA LEU A 8 -6.34 -7.71 3.13
C LEU A 8 -7.52 -8.17 4.01
N ASP A 9 -7.22 -8.77 5.18
CA ASP A 9 -8.22 -9.30 6.10
C ASP A 9 -7.67 -9.22 7.53
N GLU A 10 -8.08 -8.19 8.26
CA GLU A 10 -7.66 -7.95 9.65
C GLU A 10 -8.11 -9.03 10.64
N THR A 11 -9.05 -9.91 10.25
CA THR A 11 -9.50 -11.03 11.07
C THR A 11 -8.64 -12.28 10.92
N LYS A 12 -7.76 -12.30 9.90
CA LYS A 12 -6.91 -13.45 9.56
C LYS A 12 -5.45 -13.19 9.96
N LEU A 13 -4.77 -14.21 10.49
CA LEU A 13 -3.30 -14.16 10.63
C LEU A 13 -2.62 -14.24 9.26
N CYS A 14 -1.52 -13.52 9.10
CA CYS A 14 -0.73 -13.61 7.87
C CYS A 14 -0.10 -15.01 7.74
N ASP A 15 -0.39 -15.70 6.64
CA ASP A 15 0.08 -17.05 6.32
C ASP A 15 1.04 -17.07 5.11
N ASP A 16 1.60 -15.91 4.76
CA ASP A 16 2.54 -15.71 3.65
C ASP A 16 2.00 -16.21 2.29
N CYS A 17 0.69 -16.09 2.06
CA CYS A 17 0.06 -16.52 0.80
C CYS A 17 0.44 -15.70 -0.45
N GLY A 18 0.97 -14.48 -0.28
CA GLY A 18 1.42 -13.61 -1.37
C GLY A 18 0.30 -12.93 -2.17
N GLU A 19 -0.97 -13.05 -1.76
CA GLU A 19 -2.09 -12.40 -2.46
C GLU A 19 -2.00 -10.86 -2.41
N CYS A 20 -1.49 -10.30 -1.31
CA CYS A 20 -1.29 -8.85 -1.17
C CYS A 20 -0.20 -8.28 -2.10
N ASP A 21 0.59 -9.15 -2.75
CA ASP A 21 1.62 -8.72 -3.69
C ASP A 21 1.12 -8.71 -5.14
N LYS A 22 -0.13 -9.15 -5.41
CA LYS A 22 -0.71 -9.16 -6.76
C LYS A 22 -1.28 -7.80 -7.15
N CYS A 23 -1.34 -7.55 -8.46
CA CYS A 23 -1.95 -6.33 -8.97
C CYS A 23 -3.48 -6.40 -8.89
N ASP A 24 -4.11 -5.36 -8.35
CA ASP A 24 -5.57 -5.28 -8.22
C ASP A 24 -6.32 -5.33 -9.56
N LEU A 25 -5.66 -4.93 -10.66
CA LEU A 25 -6.24 -4.96 -12.01
C LEU A 25 -5.95 -6.27 -12.76
N ASP A 26 -4.90 -6.99 -12.38
CA ASP A 26 -4.44 -8.20 -13.06
C ASP A 26 -3.83 -9.17 -12.06
N SER A 27 -4.63 -10.16 -11.64
CA SER A 27 -4.23 -11.17 -10.66
C SER A 27 -3.13 -12.12 -11.15
N THR A 28 -2.76 -12.07 -12.44
CA THR A 28 -1.62 -12.83 -12.99
C THR A 28 -0.28 -12.11 -12.81
N LYS A 29 -0.31 -10.83 -12.41
CA LYS A 29 0.85 -9.96 -12.29
C LYS A 29 1.18 -9.64 -10.82
N ILE A 30 2.46 -9.65 -10.47
CA ILE A 30 2.97 -9.05 -9.22
C ILE A 30 2.94 -7.53 -9.35
N CYS A 31 2.38 -6.86 -8.35
CA CYS A 31 2.27 -5.41 -8.32
C CYS A 31 3.67 -4.77 -8.42
N ASP A 32 3.83 -3.90 -9.41
CA ASP A 32 5.05 -3.13 -9.68
C ASP A 32 4.88 -1.66 -9.30
N ASN A 33 3.87 -1.34 -8.46
CA ASN A 33 3.51 0.01 -8.05
C ASN A 33 3.25 0.98 -9.22
N CYS A 34 2.75 0.49 -10.38
CA CYS A 34 2.46 1.37 -11.52
C CYS A 34 1.32 2.37 -11.32
N GLY A 35 0.50 2.21 -10.26
CA GLY A 35 -0.55 3.16 -9.88
C GLY A 35 -1.79 3.18 -10.77
N LYS A 36 -1.90 2.29 -11.77
CA LYS A 36 -3.05 2.23 -12.70
C LYS A 36 -4.37 1.83 -12.01
N CYS A 37 -4.30 1.13 -10.88
CA CYS A 37 -5.47 0.74 -10.08
C CYS A 37 -6.03 1.91 -9.25
N ILE A 38 -5.30 3.02 -9.16
CA ILE A 38 -5.73 4.19 -8.37
C ILE A 38 -6.65 5.03 -9.25
N GLU A 39 -7.92 5.11 -8.86
CA GLU A 39 -8.84 6.08 -9.45
C GLU A 39 -8.53 7.48 -8.91
N PHE A 40 -8.16 8.39 -9.80
CA PHE A 40 -8.02 9.81 -9.46
C PHE A 40 -9.39 10.47 -9.61
N THR A 41 -10.01 10.83 -8.49
CA THR A 41 -11.25 11.63 -8.49
C THR A 41 -10.98 13.09 -8.84
N ASP A 42 -9.76 13.57 -8.60
CA ASP A 42 -9.35 14.95 -8.81
C ASP A 42 -8.38 15.09 -9.99
N SER A 43 -8.29 16.31 -10.53
CA SER A 43 -7.40 16.65 -11.64
C SER A 43 -5.91 16.66 -11.28
N TYR A 44 -5.57 16.44 -10.01
CA TYR A 44 -4.20 16.43 -9.50
C TYR A 44 -4.04 15.40 -8.39
N ALA A 45 -2.82 14.89 -8.22
CA ALA A 45 -2.44 14.07 -7.07
C ALA A 45 -1.96 14.96 -5.92
N GLU A 46 -2.39 14.68 -4.69
CA GLU A 46 -1.95 15.38 -3.48
C GLU A 46 -1.13 14.42 -2.59
N ILE A 47 -0.04 14.93 -2.01
CA ILE A 47 0.68 14.26 -0.92
C ILE A 47 0.55 15.13 0.33
N LYS A 48 -0.19 14.64 1.33
CA LYS A 48 -0.31 15.32 2.63
C LYS A 48 0.92 15.04 3.47
N ILE A 49 1.57 16.10 3.95
CA ILE A 49 2.70 15.99 4.86
C ILE A 49 2.18 16.14 6.29
N ASP A 50 2.19 15.04 7.06
CA ASP A 50 1.76 15.07 8.46
C ASP A 50 2.77 15.78 9.37
N LYS A 51 4.07 15.60 9.13
CA LYS A 51 5.14 16.22 9.91
C LYS A 51 6.44 16.31 9.11
N ILE A 52 7.18 17.40 9.32
CA ILE A 52 8.57 17.54 8.88
C ILE A 52 9.47 17.37 10.10
N ILE A 53 10.43 16.45 10.02
CA ILE A 53 11.42 16.22 11.07
C ILE A 53 12.75 16.79 10.56
N THR A 54 13.35 17.68 11.34
CA THR A 54 14.63 18.31 11.03
C THR A 54 15.69 17.86 12.03
N ASP A 55 16.97 18.09 11.71
CA ASP A 55 18.06 17.75 12.64
C ASP A 55 18.02 18.52 13.97
N LYS A 56 17.22 19.59 14.07
CA LYS A 56 16.97 20.33 15.32
C LYS A 56 15.98 19.64 16.25
N ASP A 57 15.25 18.64 15.75
CA ASP A 57 14.25 17.89 16.50
C ASP A 57 14.84 16.60 17.13
N LYS A 58 16.17 16.43 17.05
CA LYS A 58 16.95 15.35 17.68
C LYS A 58 17.46 15.75 19.06
#